data_AF-A0A1F9PE45-F1
#
_entry.id   AF-A0A1F9PE45-F1
#
_cell.length_a   1.000
_cell.length_b   1.000
_cell.length_c   1.000
_cell.angle_alpha   90.00
_cell.angle_beta   90.00
_cell.angle_gamma   90.00
#
_symmetry.space_group_name_H-M   'P 1'
#
loop_
_entity.id
_entity.type
_entity.pdbx_description
1 polymer ?
#
loop_
_entity_poly.entity_id
_entity_poly.type
_entity_poly.pdbx_seq_one_letter_code
_entity_poly.pdbx_strand_id
1 'polypeptide(L)'
;MYAKLPKGFYIPTPVGHYNPDWAISFKEGSVKHIYFVAETKGTMSTMELREIEKTKINCAGKFFDEINRTIAPENIRYDMVDSYGKLMEIVEPVRSP
;
A
#
# COMPACT_ATOMS: atom_id res chain seq x y z
N MET A 1 -1.44 13.11 -6.60
CA MET A 1 -0.55 13.69 -5.57
C MET A 1 0.26 12.57 -4.95
N TYR A 2 1.52 12.81 -4.62
CA TYR A 2 2.37 11.86 -3.90
C TYR A 2 3.04 12.56 -2.71
N ALA A 3 3.32 11.82 -1.65
CA ALA A 3 4.01 12.31 -0.47
C ALA A 3 4.94 11.24 0.07
N LYS A 4 6.15 11.64 0.49
CA LYS A 4 7.03 10.80 1.30
C LYS A 4 6.51 10.77 2.72
N LEU A 5 6.42 9.58 3.30
CA LEU A 5 5.93 9.42 4.66
C LEU A 5 7.01 9.79 5.68
N PRO A 6 6.63 10.39 6.83
CA PRO A 6 7.56 10.63 7.92
C PRO A 6 8.22 9.34 8.39
N LYS A 7 9.49 9.39 8.80
CA LYS A 7 10.24 8.20 9.25
C LYS A 7 9.58 7.40 10.38
N GLY A 8 8.70 8.04 11.17
CA GLY A 8 7.96 7.43 12.27
C GLY A 8 6.54 6.97 11.91
N PHE A 9 6.18 6.96 10.63
CA PHE A 9 4.87 6.44 10.19
C PHE A 9 4.93 4.91 10.14
N TYR A 10 4.03 4.25 10.86
CA TYR A 10 3.97 2.80 10.92
C TYR A 10 2.53 2.32 10.89
N ILE A 11 2.31 1.23 10.16
CA ILE A 11 1.07 0.46 10.22
C ILE A 11 1.32 -0.74 11.15
N PRO A 12 0.55 -0.88 12.24
CA PRO A 12 0.72 -2.00 13.15
C PRO A 12 0.29 -3.31 12.48
N THR A 13 1.12 -4.34 12.59
CA THR A 13 0.76 -5.70 12.16
C THR A 13 1.15 -6.71 13.24
N PRO A 14 0.48 -7.89 13.31
CA PRO A 14 0.83 -8.93 14.27
C PRO A 14 2.26 -9.47 14.15
N VAL A 15 2.91 -9.29 12.99
CA VAL A 15 4.28 -9.77 12.70
C VAL A 15 5.29 -8.61 12.66
N GLY A 16 4.98 -7.51 13.33
CA GLY A 16 5.82 -6.31 13.44
C GLY A 16 5.38 -5.16 12.53
N HIS A 17 5.89 -3.95 12.76
CA HIS A 17 5.47 -2.78 12.00
C HIS A 17 5.78 -2.89 10.51
N TYR A 18 4.83 -2.42 9.70
CA TYR A 18 4.99 -2.13 8.28
C TYR A 18 5.24 -0.63 8.09
N ASN A 19 6.28 -0.27 7.35
CA ASN A 19 6.72 1.10 7.14
C ASN A 19 6.77 1.41 5.64
N PRO A 20 5.68 1.89 5.03
CA PRO A 20 5.70 2.34 3.65
C PRO A 20 6.47 3.66 3.52
N ASP A 21 7.21 3.82 2.42
CA ASP A 21 8.02 5.01 2.15
C ASP A 21 7.18 6.15 1.58
N TRP A 22 6.17 5.83 0.77
CA TRP A 22 5.38 6.81 0.04
C TRP A 22 3.89 6.54 0.16
N ALA A 23 3.11 7.61 0.08
CA ALA A 23 1.68 7.56 -0.15
C ALA A 23 1.35 8.31 -1.44
N ILE A 24 0.50 7.72 -2.26
CA ILE A 24 0.08 8.28 -3.55
C ILE A 24 -1.44 8.32 -3.54
N SER A 25 -1.99 9.51 -3.76
CA SER A 25 -3.44 9.70 -3.81
C SER A 25 -3.88 10.31 -5.14
N PHE A 26 -4.92 9.75 -5.72
CA PHE A 26 -5.62 10.32 -6.86
C PHE A 26 -7.13 10.13 -6.70
N LYS A 27 -7.91 10.82 -7.52
CA LYS A 27 -9.37 10.75 -7.52
C LYS A 27 -9.82 10.18 -8.85
N GLU A 28 -10.63 9.13 -8.80
CA GLU A 28 -11.30 8.53 -9.95
C GLU A 28 -12.81 8.65 -9.73
N GLY A 29 -13.48 9.50 -10.50
CA GLY A 29 -14.90 9.81 -10.28
C GLY A 29 -15.16 10.37 -8.87
N SER A 30 -15.99 9.69 -8.07
CA SER A 30 -16.26 10.04 -6.67
C SER A 30 -15.28 9.39 -5.68
N VAL A 31 -14.50 8.40 -6.12
CA VAL A 31 -13.63 7.58 -5.27
C VAL A 31 -12.26 8.25 -5.14
N LYS A 32 -11.78 8.37 -3.90
CA LYS A 32 -10.41 8.79 -3.59
C LYS A 32 -9.56 7.55 -3.38
N HIS A 33 -8.59 7.32 -4.25
CA HIS A 33 -7.68 6.21 -4.08
C HIS A 33 -6.45 6.68 -3.31
N ILE A 34 -6.00 5.87 -2.36
CA ILE A 34 -4.77 6.09 -1.58
C ILE A 34 -3.95 4.81 -1.62
N TYR A 35 -2.81 4.86 -2.31
CA TYR A 35 -1.86 3.77 -2.40
C TYR A 35 -0.71 4.03 -1.45
N PHE A 36 -0.35 3.04 -0.65
CA PHE A 36 0.88 3.05 0.13
C PHE A 36 1.91 2.20 -0.59
N VAL A 37 3.08 2.78 -0.84
CA VAL A 37 4.19 2.12 -1.53
C VAL A 37 5.30 1.90 -0.51
N ALA A 38 5.68 0.65 -0.28
CA ALA A 38 6.95 0.34 0.37
C ALA A 38 7.97 -0.01 -0.70
N GLU A 39 9.02 0.79 -0.84
CA GLU A 39 10.12 0.41 -1.74
C GLU A 39 10.96 -0.64 -1.03
N THR A 40 10.73 -1.92 -1.33
CA THR A 40 11.60 -2.97 -0.80
C THR A 40 13.00 -2.76 -1.37
N LYS A 41 13.95 -2.38 -0.53
CA LYS A 41 15.37 -2.29 -0.92
C LYS A 41 15.89 -3.70 -1.15
N GLY A 42 15.72 -4.18 -2.38
CA GLY A 42 16.15 -5.50 -2.80
C GLY A 42 17.67 -5.57 -2.91
N THR A 43 18.28 -6.38 -2.05
CA THR A 43 19.32 -7.37 -2.40
C THR A 43 19.51 -8.29 -1.18
N MET A 44 19.28 -9.60 -1.34
CA MET A 44 19.51 -10.66 -0.33
C MET A 44 18.50 -10.85 0.84
N SER A 45 17.18 -10.76 0.61
CA SER A 45 16.22 -11.29 1.60
C SER A 45 16.00 -12.80 1.42
N THR A 46 16.12 -13.57 2.51
CA THR A 46 15.80 -15.00 2.56
C THR A 46 14.32 -15.23 2.22
N MET A 47 13.93 -16.49 1.91
CA MET A 47 12.52 -16.82 1.66
C MET A 47 11.63 -16.41 2.84
N GLU A 48 12.09 -16.64 4.08
CA GLU A 48 11.35 -16.28 5.30
C GLU A 48 11.11 -14.77 5.42
N LEU A 49 12.13 -13.95 5.11
CA LEU A 49 11.99 -12.49 5.13
C LEU A 49 10.93 -12.00 4.14
N ARG A 50 10.89 -12.61 2.95
CA ARG A 50 9.85 -12.29 1.94
C ARG A 50 8.46 -12.69 2.42
N GLU A 51 8.30 -13.83 3.09
CA GLU A 51 7.00 -14.25 3.61
C GLU A 51 6.53 -13.36 4.77
N ILE A 52 7.45 -12.89 5.62
CA ILE A 52 7.12 -11.91 6.68
C ILE A 52 6.71 -10.57 6.05
N GLU A 53 7.43 -10.07 5.05
CA GLU A 53 7.08 -8.84 4.33
C GLU A 53 5.71 -8.94 3.65
N LYS A 54 5.44 -10.05 2.94
CA LYS A 54 4.11 -10.32 2.37
C LYS A 54 3.03 -10.36 3.45
N THR A 55 3.31 -10.99 4.59
CA THR A 55 2.37 -11.05 5.71
C THR A 55 2.08 -9.66 6.27
N LYS A 56 3.09 -8.81 6.41
CA LYS A 56 2.93 -7.40 6.81
C LYS A 56 2.06 -6.61 5.84
N ILE A 57 2.30 -6.75 4.54
CA ILE A 57 1.50 -6.12 3.47
C ILE A 57 0.04 -6.58 3.56
N ASN A 58 -0.20 -7.88 3.69
CA ASN A 58 -1.54 -8.45 3.81
C ASN A 58 -2.28 -7.97 5.07
N CYS A 59 -1.58 -7.88 6.20
CA CYS A 59 -2.15 -7.34 7.44
C CYS A 59 -2.48 -5.86 7.32
N ALA A 60 -1.62 -5.07 6.67
CA ALA A 60 -1.87 -3.66 6.41
C ALA A 60 -3.12 -3.47 5.52
N GLY A 61 -3.31 -4.30 4.49
CA GLY A 61 -4.55 -4.31 3.69
C GLY A 61 -5.80 -4.50 4.54
N LYS A 62 -5.82 -5.55 5.38
CA LYS A 62 -6.95 -5.82 6.31
C LYS A 62 -7.20 -4.68 7.31
N PHE A 63 -6.14 -4.03 7.79
CA PHE A 63 -6.25 -2.88 8.67
C PHE A 63 -7.04 -1.75 7.99
N PHE A 64 -6.70 -1.42 6.74
CA PHE A 64 -7.40 -0.36 6.01
C PHE A 64 -8.81 -0.74 5.56
N ASP A 65 -9.07 -2.03 5.29
CA ASP A 65 -10.43 -2.53 5.06
C ASP A 65 -11.33 -2.26 6.27
N GLU A 66 -10.83 -2.50 7.48
CA GLU A 66 -11.58 -2.24 8.71
C GLU A 66 -11.77 -0.73 8.98
N ILE A 67 -10.74 0.07 8.70
CA ILE A 67 -10.84 1.55 8.77
C ILE A 67 -11.91 2.08 7.80
N ASN A 68 -11.95 1.57 6.57
CA ASN A 68 -12.96 1.95 5.61
C ASN A 68 -14.37 1.62 6.10
N ARG A 69 -14.57 0.41 6.64
CA ARG A 69 -15.87 -0.01 7.19
C ARG A 69 -16.35 0.86 8.35
N THR A 70 -15.44 1.34 9.19
CA THR A 70 -15.78 1.98 10.48
C THR A 70 -15.74 3.52 10.44
N ILE A 71 -14.88 4.13 9.63
CA ILE A 71 -14.61 5.57 9.66
C ILE A 71 -15.02 6.29 8.37
N ALA A 72 -14.84 5.66 7.21
CA ALA A 72 -15.07 6.31 5.90
C ALA A 72 -15.78 5.35 4.92
N PRO A 73 -17.08 5.11 5.09
CA PRO A 73 -17.75 3.92 4.55
C PRO A 73 -17.61 3.66 3.05
N GLU A 74 -17.50 4.67 2.17
CA GLU A 74 -17.75 4.39 0.74
C GLU A 74 -16.92 5.12 -0.31
N ASN A 75 -15.87 5.89 0.01
CA ASN A 75 -15.15 6.61 -1.04
C ASN A 75 -13.62 6.63 -0.90
N ILE A 76 -13.04 5.73 -0.10
CA ILE A 76 -11.58 5.58 -0.05
C ILE A 76 -11.17 4.16 -0.39
N ARG A 77 -10.42 3.99 -1.48
CA ARG A 77 -9.78 2.70 -1.79
C ARG A 77 -8.34 2.76 -1.32
N TYR A 78 -7.98 1.86 -0.42
CA TYR A 78 -6.60 1.65 -0.01
C TYR A 78 -6.02 0.46 -0.76
N ASP A 79 -4.78 0.59 -1.21
CA ASP A 79 -4.04 -0.53 -1.77
C ASP A 79 -2.56 -0.44 -1.36
N MET A 80 -1.91 -1.60 -1.32
CA MET A 80 -0.52 -1.74 -0.91
C MET A 80 0.27 -2.28 -2.10
N VAL A 81 1.32 -1.56 -2.48
CA VAL A 81 2.20 -1.95 -3.57
C VAL A 81 3.64 -2.00 -3.08
N ASP A 82 4.37 -3.00 -3.53
CA ASP A 82 5.76 -3.27 -3.13
C ASP A 82 6.80 -2.58 -4.02
N SER A 83 6.34 -1.93 -5.09
CA SER A 83 7.19 -1.28 -6.07
C SER A 83 6.43 -0.23 -6.85
N TYR A 84 7.17 0.76 -7.34
CA TYR A 84 6.63 1.73 -8.29
C TYR A 84 6.14 1.07 -9.58
N GLY A 85 6.84 0.03 -10.07
CA GLY A 85 6.40 -0.73 -11.25
C GLY A 85 5.01 -1.35 -11.04
N LYS A 86 4.78 -1.98 -9.88
CA LYS A 86 3.47 -2.57 -9.57
C LYS A 86 2.36 -1.54 -9.46
N LEU A 87 2.68 -0.36 -8.94
CA LEU A 87 1.76 0.77 -8.94
C LEU A 87 1.37 1.14 -10.37
N MET A 88 2.34 1.30 -11.27
CA MET A 88 2.09 1.68 -12.67
C MET A 88 1.19 0.69 -13.39
N GLU A 89 1.35 -0.62 -13.15
CA GLU A 89 0.43 -1.64 -13.68
C GLU A 89 -1.03 -1.44 -13.23
N ILE A 90 -1.25 -0.89 -12.03
CA ILE A 90 -2.59 -0.66 -11.49
C ILE A 90 -3.18 0.65 -12.00
N VAL A 91 -2.36 1.69 -12.19
CA VAL A 91 -2.84 3.04 -12.55
C VAL A 91 -2.83 3.32 -14.05
N GLU A 92 -2.07 2.57 -14.85
CA GLU A 92 -2.11 2.73 -16.30
C GLU A 92 -3.38 2.11 -16.87
N PRO A 93 -4.20 2.88 -17.61
CA PRO A 93 -5.32 2.28 -18.32
C PRO A 93 -4.78 1.27 -19.32
N VAL A 94 -5.28 0.04 -19.27
CA VAL A 94 -5.04 -0.98 -20.28
C VAL A 94 -5.29 -0.31 -21.64
N ARG A 95 -4.22 -0.04 -22.39
CA ARG A 95 -4.34 0.36 -23.78
C ARG A 95 -4.86 -0.85 -24.53
N SER A 96 -6.19 -0.95 -24.64
CA SER A 96 -6.82 -1.85 -25.60
C SER A 96 -6.30 -1.47 -27.00
N PRO A 97 -5.82 -2.43 -27.80
CA PRO A 97 -5.46 -2.18 -29.19
C PRO A 97 -6.66 -1.73 -30.02
#